data_AF-A0A7J4VZP7-F1
#
_entry.id   AF-A0A7J4VZP7-F1
#
_cell.length_a   1.000
_cell.length_b   1.000
_cell.length_c   1.000
_cell.angle_alpha   90.00
_cell.angle_beta   90.00
_cell.angle_gamma   90.00
#
_symmetry.space_group_name_H-M   'P 1'
#
loop_
_entity.id
_entity.type
_entity.pdbx_description
1 polymer ?
#
loop_
_entity_poly.entity_id
_entity_poly.type
_entity_poly.pdbx_seq_one_letter_code
_entity_poly.pdbx_strand_id
1 'polypeptide(L)'
;MTDSIGDRDTFLIPGYLQKSIGERALNLVWRLISPLPDRAYCNLKYFTIRGKFPNLKSPQTFTDKMQVRKLYDRNPLFPRFVDKAGAKELIAERVGSQHVIPTQWVGTDLTDVDWSAITLPAVVKPTHASGVGRFLYSDADIRKLLKENPSSQWRAIDHASYNREWAYSGLERRIIIETMLLADGRVPWDYRLFTFGGKVSHIEIDIREGGQGYSCNYTTEWKKLPFYDPDYLGLYPGEVPRPARLEEMIRIAETIAHDIDFVRVDLYASADWVYVGELTFYPGGGFEAFEPAEYDLLLGQKWQLGFDLPARP
;
A
#
# COMPACT_ATOMS: atom_id res chain seq x y z
N MET A 1 0.76 36.45 -15.65
CA MET A 1 1.07 35.01 -15.58
C MET A 1 1.42 34.71 -14.15
N THR A 2 0.39 34.51 -13.34
CA THR A 2 0.51 34.09 -11.95
C THR A 2 0.30 32.59 -11.96
N ASP A 3 1.39 31.83 -11.94
CA ASP A 3 1.33 30.39 -11.72
C ASP A 3 0.57 30.17 -10.42
N SER A 4 -0.59 29.53 -10.52
CA SER A 4 -1.31 29.09 -9.35
C SER A 4 -0.39 28.13 -8.61
N ILE A 5 -0.30 28.32 -7.30
CA ILE A 5 0.21 27.33 -6.36
C ILE A 5 -0.81 26.17 -6.41
N GLY A 6 -0.75 25.39 -7.49
CA GLY A 6 -1.64 24.28 -7.76
C GLY A 6 -1.28 23.12 -6.86
N ASP A 7 -2.30 22.61 -6.15
CA ASP A 7 -2.34 21.42 -5.29
C ASP A 7 -1.02 20.66 -5.18
N ARG A 8 -0.29 20.92 -4.10
CA ARG A 8 0.84 20.07 -3.71
C ARG A 8 0.28 18.70 -3.35
N ASP A 9 0.76 17.67 -4.02
CA ASP A 9 0.40 16.29 -3.69
C ASP A 9 0.61 16.04 -2.20
N THR A 10 -0.38 15.40 -1.57
CA THR A 10 -0.30 14.94 -0.20
C THR A 10 -0.20 13.42 -0.17
N PHE A 11 0.52 12.91 0.83
CA PHE A 11 0.59 11.46 1.08
C PHE A 11 -0.77 10.87 1.41
N LEU A 12 -1.64 11.68 2.02
CA LEU A 12 -3.02 11.33 2.33
C LEU A 12 -3.94 12.03 1.34
N ILE A 13 -4.97 11.33 0.89
CA ILE A 13 -5.95 11.85 -0.06
C ILE A 13 -6.76 12.97 0.63
N PRO A 14 -7.06 14.11 -0.05
CA PRO A 14 -7.94 15.14 0.49
C PRO A 14 -9.25 14.53 1.03
N GLY A 15 -9.58 14.82 2.30
CA GLY A 15 -10.73 14.22 3.01
C GLY A 15 -10.36 13.17 4.06
N TYR A 16 -9.23 12.47 3.93
CA TYR A 16 -8.79 11.44 4.90
C TYR A 16 -8.57 11.96 6.34
N LEU A 17 -8.29 13.27 6.48
CA LEU A 17 -8.09 13.92 7.77
C LEU A 17 -9.39 14.49 8.38
N GLN A 18 -10.48 14.59 7.63
CA GLN A 18 -11.77 15.09 8.12
C GLN A 18 -12.57 13.95 8.76
N LYS A 19 -12.06 13.44 9.88
CA LYS A 19 -12.70 12.33 10.59
C LYS A 19 -14.05 12.78 11.19
N SER A 20 -15.12 12.16 10.75
CA SER A 20 -16.48 12.29 11.29
C SER A 20 -16.52 11.87 12.77
N ILE A 21 -17.59 12.27 13.47
CA ILE A 21 -17.81 11.86 14.88
C ILE A 21 -17.85 10.33 14.99
N GLY A 22 -18.47 9.65 14.02
CA GLY A 22 -18.52 8.20 13.94
C GLY A 22 -17.13 7.56 13.83
N GLU A 23 -16.26 8.08 12.96
CA GLU A 23 -14.89 7.58 12.82
C GLU A 23 -14.04 7.83 14.07
N ARG A 24 -14.24 8.95 14.77
CA ARG A 24 -13.58 9.21 16.05
C ARG A 24 -14.01 8.21 17.12
N ALA A 25 -15.30 7.90 17.19
CA ALA A 25 -15.84 6.90 18.11
C ALA A 25 -15.30 5.49 17.80
N LEU A 26 -15.25 5.08 16.53
CA LEU A 26 -14.66 3.80 16.10
C LEU A 26 -13.18 3.72 16.47
N ASN A 27 -12.40 4.78 16.22
CA ASN A 27 -10.99 4.83 16.62
C ASN A 27 -10.82 4.67 18.14
N LEU A 28 -11.71 5.24 18.96
CA LEU A 28 -11.69 5.04 20.40
C LEU A 28 -11.96 3.58 20.76
N VAL A 29 -12.99 2.96 20.16
CA VAL A 29 -13.28 1.53 20.35
C VAL A 29 -12.06 0.69 20.01
N TRP A 30 -11.39 0.93 18.87
CA TRP A 30 -10.20 0.20 18.44
C TRP A 30 -9.01 0.36 19.39
N ARG A 31 -8.86 1.52 20.02
CA ARG A 31 -7.87 1.74 21.08
C ARG A 31 -8.20 0.94 22.34
N LEU A 32 -9.47 0.89 22.74
CA LEU A 32 -9.92 0.15 23.92
C LEU A 32 -9.75 -1.37 23.75
N ILE A 33 -10.00 -1.90 22.55
CA ILE A 33 -9.80 -3.33 22.28
C ILE A 33 -8.35 -3.70 21.94
N SER A 34 -7.45 -2.71 21.80
CA SER A 34 -6.05 -2.95 21.41
C SER A 34 -5.26 -3.92 22.31
N PRO A 35 -5.53 -4.06 23.62
CA PRO A 35 -4.83 -5.05 24.46
C PRO A 35 -5.33 -6.50 24.27
N LEU A 36 -6.40 -6.72 23.50
CA LEU A 36 -6.92 -8.06 23.28
C LEU A 36 -5.94 -8.93 22.48
N PRO A 37 -5.96 -10.27 22.70
CA PRO A 37 -5.25 -11.21 21.83
C PRO A 37 -5.64 -11.01 20.37
N ASP A 38 -4.69 -11.19 19.45
CA ASP A 38 -4.85 -10.85 18.03
C ASP A 38 -6.12 -11.40 17.40
N ARG A 39 -6.47 -12.66 17.69
CA ARG A 39 -7.71 -13.27 17.19
C ARG A 39 -8.95 -12.53 17.66
N ALA A 40 -9.02 -12.14 18.93
CA ALA A 40 -10.15 -11.39 19.46
C ALA A 40 -10.20 -9.95 18.90
N TYR A 41 -9.03 -9.30 18.80
CA TYR A 41 -8.89 -7.98 18.19
C TYR A 41 -9.38 -7.97 16.74
N CYS A 42 -8.88 -8.87 15.89
CA CYS A 42 -9.25 -8.96 14.48
C CYS A 42 -10.75 -9.23 14.30
N ASN A 43 -11.34 -10.14 15.09
CA ASN A 43 -12.78 -10.43 15.04
C ASN A 43 -13.63 -9.20 15.38
N LEU A 44 -13.33 -8.53 16.51
CA LEU A 44 -14.12 -7.37 16.95
C LEU A 44 -13.94 -6.17 16.02
N LYS A 45 -12.70 -5.87 15.60
CA LYS A 45 -12.44 -4.78 14.64
C LYS A 45 -13.15 -5.04 13.32
N TYR A 46 -13.07 -6.25 12.79
CA TYR A 46 -13.77 -6.64 11.57
C TYR A 46 -15.29 -6.47 11.73
N PHE A 47 -15.88 -6.90 12.85
CA PHE A 47 -17.30 -6.68 13.14
C PHE A 47 -17.67 -5.19 13.18
N THR A 48 -16.85 -4.34 13.81
CA THR A 48 -17.14 -2.90 13.86
C THR A 48 -17.07 -2.17 12.51
N ILE A 49 -16.35 -2.74 11.53
CA ILE A 49 -16.20 -2.16 10.18
C ILE A 49 -17.21 -2.79 9.21
N ARG A 50 -17.32 -4.13 9.19
CA ARG A 50 -18.11 -4.89 8.21
C ARG A 50 -19.51 -5.28 8.68
N GLY A 51 -19.84 -5.09 9.96
CA GLY A 51 -21.12 -5.48 10.55
C GLY A 51 -21.33 -6.99 10.72
N LYS A 52 -20.30 -7.80 10.45
CA LYS A 52 -20.30 -9.28 10.58
C LYS A 52 -18.95 -9.77 11.08
N PHE A 53 -18.86 -10.98 11.63
CA PHE A 53 -17.57 -11.59 11.97
C PHE A 53 -16.94 -12.29 10.77
N PRO A 54 -15.60 -12.34 10.65
CA PRO A 54 -14.93 -13.07 9.59
C PRO A 54 -14.98 -14.58 9.84
N ASN A 55 -15.06 -15.39 8.79
CA ASN A 55 -15.00 -16.85 8.92
C ASN A 55 -13.55 -17.35 8.99
N LEU A 56 -12.95 -17.26 10.18
CA LEU A 56 -11.57 -17.70 10.40
C LEU A 56 -11.37 -19.22 10.38
N LYS A 57 -12.44 -20.01 10.45
CA LYS A 57 -12.37 -21.49 10.50
C LYS A 57 -12.37 -22.12 9.12
N SER A 58 -13.07 -21.51 8.18
CA SER A 58 -13.19 -21.98 6.80
C SER A 58 -13.25 -20.75 5.88
N PRO A 59 -12.16 -19.97 5.78
CA PRO A 59 -12.15 -18.70 5.07
C PRO A 59 -12.43 -18.92 3.59
N GLN A 60 -13.39 -18.17 3.04
CA GLN A 60 -13.76 -18.28 1.62
C GLN A 60 -13.55 -16.96 0.89
N THR A 61 -13.88 -15.84 1.54
CA THR A 61 -13.73 -14.52 0.95
C THR A 61 -12.30 -14.01 1.05
N PHE A 62 -11.96 -13.00 0.25
CA PHE A 62 -10.66 -12.35 0.26
C PHE A 62 -10.38 -11.75 1.64
N THR A 63 -11.36 -11.05 2.21
CA THR A 63 -11.20 -10.43 3.52
C THR A 63 -11.07 -11.48 4.64
N ASP A 64 -11.80 -12.60 4.59
CA ASP A 64 -11.62 -13.72 5.53
C ASP A 64 -10.19 -14.29 5.47
N LYS A 65 -9.70 -14.54 4.23
CA LYS A 65 -8.35 -15.05 3.98
C LYS A 65 -7.27 -14.09 4.47
N MET A 66 -7.50 -12.79 4.32
CA MET A 66 -6.61 -11.77 4.86
C MET A 66 -6.55 -11.80 6.39
N GLN A 67 -7.69 -11.94 7.07
CA GLN A 67 -7.70 -12.03 8.53
C GLN A 67 -6.94 -13.27 9.03
N VAL A 68 -7.10 -14.44 8.39
CA VAL A 68 -6.32 -15.62 8.79
C VAL A 68 -4.84 -15.49 8.45
N ARG A 69 -4.46 -14.84 7.35
CA ARG A 69 -3.05 -14.55 7.03
C ARG A 69 -2.39 -13.76 8.15
N LYS A 70 -3.02 -12.68 8.60
CA LYS A 70 -2.52 -11.87 9.72
C LYS A 70 -2.27 -12.72 10.97
N LEU A 71 -3.20 -13.64 11.26
CA LEU A 71 -3.16 -14.48 12.45
C LEU A 71 -2.14 -15.64 12.37
N TYR A 72 -1.91 -16.23 11.20
CA TYR A 72 -1.21 -17.53 11.12
C TYR A 72 -0.07 -17.58 10.10
N ASP A 73 -0.04 -16.71 9.10
CA ASP A 73 1.03 -16.72 8.11
C ASP A 73 2.29 -16.09 8.70
N ARG A 74 3.36 -16.88 8.74
CA ARG A 74 4.66 -16.50 9.30
C ARG A 74 5.77 -16.64 8.26
N ASN A 75 5.43 -16.46 6.98
CA ASN A 75 6.40 -16.52 5.90
C ASN A 75 7.58 -15.55 6.17
N PRO A 76 8.82 -16.05 6.32
CA PRO A 76 9.97 -15.23 6.70
C PRO A 76 10.40 -14.23 5.61
N LEU A 77 9.87 -14.35 4.39
CA LEU A 77 10.12 -13.39 3.32
C LEU A 77 9.35 -12.07 3.50
N PHE A 78 8.17 -12.11 4.12
CA PHE A 78 7.29 -10.93 4.15
C PHE A 78 7.93 -9.72 4.85
N PRO A 79 8.60 -9.84 6.02
CA PRO A 79 9.26 -8.69 6.65
C PRO A 79 10.27 -7.99 5.73
N ARG A 80 11.03 -8.76 4.93
CA ARG A 80 11.98 -8.18 3.98
C ARG A 80 11.28 -7.42 2.86
N PHE A 81 10.11 -7.86 2.42
CA PHE A 81 9.36 -7.20 1.35
C PHE A 81 8.56 -5.98 1.81
N VAL A 82 8.08 -5.96 3.06
CA VAL A 82 7.31 -4.81 3.57
C VAL A 82 8.20 -3.66 4.07
N ASP A 83 9.47 -3.93 4.37
CA ASP A 83 10.47 -2.88 4.59
C ASP A 83 10.83 -2.22 3.26
N LYS A 84 10.38 -0.98 3.04
CA LYS A 84 10.60 -0.25 1.78
C LYS A 84 12.08 -0.12 1.39
N ALA A 85 13.00 -0.13 2.35
CA ALA A 85 14.44 -0.17 2.04
C ALA A 85 14.91 -1.59 1.72
N GLY A 86 14.52 -2.57 2.55
CA GLY A 86 14.89 -3.98 2.37
C GLY A 86 14.33 -4.62 1.10
N ALA A 87 13.14 -4.19 0.66
CA ALA A 87 12.47 -4.70 -0.52
C ALA A 87 13.25 -4.43 -1.81
N LYS A 88 14.06 -3.38 -1.85
CA LYS A 88 14.79 -2.94 -3.05
C LYS A 88 15.78 -3.97 -3.54
N GLU A 89 16.51 -4.61 -2.62
CA GLU A 89 17.45 -5.68 -2.96
C GLU A 89 16.70 -6.85 -3.59
N LEU A 90 15.59 -7.27 -2.98
CA LEU A 90 14.77 -8.39 -3.49
C LEU A 90 14.12 -8.07 -4.84
N ILE A 91 13.67 -6.83 -5.05
CA ILE A 91 13.15 -6.39 -6.33
C ILE A 91 14.27 -6.42 -7.39
N ALA A 92 15.45 -5.89 -7.07
CA ALA A 92 16.60 -5.90 -7.98
C ALA A 92 17.02 -7.34 -8.35
N GLU A 93 17.04 -8.26 -7.38
CA GLU A 93 17.36 -9.67 -7.60
C GLU A 93 16.33 -10.36 -8.53
N ARG A 94 15.03 -10.04 -8.38
CA ARG A 94 13.96 -10.72 -9.14
C ARG A 94 13.74 -10.15 -10.54
N VAL A 95 13.74 -8.83 -10.68
CA VAL A 95 13.35 -8.17 -11.94
C VAL A 95 14.44 -7.25 -12.51
N GLY A 96 15.52 -7.01 -11.76
CA GLY A 96 16.63 -6.15 -12.17
C GLY A 96 16.54 -4.74 -11.57
N SER A 97 17.70 -4.12 -11.36
CA SER A 97 17.84 -2.82 -10.70
C SER A 97 17.20 -1.66 -11.46
N GLN A 98 16.98 -1.81 -12.77
CA GLN A 98 16.30 -0.80 -13.59
C GLN A 98 14.83 -0.58 -13.21
N HIS A 99 14.21 -1.50 -12.45
CA HIS A 99 12.85 -1.37 -11.94
C HIS A 99 12.78 -0.93 -10.48
N VAL A 100 13.93 -0.64 -9.85
CA VAL A 100 13.99 -0.16 -8.47
C VAL A 100 14.05 1.36 -8.45
N ILE A 101 13.18 2.00 -7.65
CA ILE A 101 13.21 3.45 -7.47
C ILE A 101 14.56 3.86 -6.85
N PRO A 102 15.29 4.82 -7.45
CA PRO A 102 16.58 5.26 -6.92
C PRO A 102 16.47 5.76 -5.48
N THR A 103 17.34 5.24 -4.63
CA THR A 103 17.45 5.62 -3.22
C THR A 103 18.61 6.57 -3.05
N GLN A 104 18.35 7.69 -2.40
CA GLN A 104 19.36 8.73 -2.16
C GLN A 104 19.93 8.60 -0.74
N TRP A 105 19.14 8.14 0.23
CA TRP A 105 19.57 7.97 1.61
C TRP A 105 18.66 7.01 2.40
N VAL A 106 19.23 6.29 3.36
CA VAL A 106 18.52 5.50 4.37
C VAL A 106 19.19 5.71 5.73
N GLY A 107 18.40 5.94 6.78
CA GLY A 107 18.91 6.09 8.14
C GLY A 107 17.79 6.30 9.15
N THR A 108 18.11 6.77 10.37
CA THR A 108 17.14 6.87 11.47
C THR A 108 16.76 8.30 11.86
N ASP A 109 17.59 9.28 11.50
CA ASP A 109 17.37 10.69 11.82
C ASP A 109 17.68 11.57 10.61
N LEU A 110 16.75 12.47 10.28
CA LEU A 110 16.89 13.40 9.17
C LEU A 110 17.98 14.47 9.41
N THR A 111 18.46 14.62 10.64
CA THR A 111 19.59 15.48 10.97
C THR A 111 20.94 14.93 10.51
N ASP A 112 21.02 13.62 10.23
CA ASP A 112 22.24 12.95 9.73
C ASP A 112 22.40 13.04 8.20
N VAL A 113 21.40 13.58 7.50
CA VAL A 113 21.38 13.65 6.03
C VAL A 113 22.24 14.81 5.55
N ASP A 114 23.16 14.55 4.60
CA ASP A 114 23.77 15.60 3.80
C ASP A 114 22.77 16.09 2.73
N TRP A 115 21.98 17.10 3.08
CA TRP A 115 20.96 17.66 2.21
C TRP A 115 21.51 18.32 0.94
N SER A 116 22.81 18.64 0.89
CA SER A 116 23.44 19.17 -0.33
C SER A 116 23.63 18.11 -1.41
N ALA A 117 23.63 16.83 -1.02
CA ALA A 117 23.71 15.68 -1.93
C ALA A 117 22.35 15.18 -2.41
N ILE A 118 21.24 15.67 -1.84
CA ILE A 118 19.89 15.23 -2.20
C ILE A 118 19.42 15.94 -3.47
N THR A 119 19.14 15.15 -4.51
CA THR A 119 18.54 15.60 -5.77
C THR A 119 17.03 15.72 -5.64
N LEU A 120 16.50 16.91 -5.95
CA LEU A 120 15.07 17.19 -6.00
C LEU A 120 14.50 16.98 -7.42
N PRO A 121 13.22 16.59 -7.57
CA PRO A 121 12.27 16.32 -6.48
C PRO A 121 12.50 14.96 -5.80
N ALA A 122 12.18 14.91 -4.51
CA ALA A 122 12.41 13.74 -3.65
C ALA A 122 11.20 13.39 -2.78
N VAL A 123 11.14 12.15 -2.33
CA VAL A 123 10.14 11.63 -1.41
C VAL A 123 10.83 11.15 -0.14
N VAL A 124 10.37 11.62 1.02
CA VAL A 124 10.89 11.22 2.32
C VAL A 124 9.80 10.50 3.10
N LYS A 125 10.04 9.25 3.51
CA LYS A 125 9.03 8.42 4.19
C LYS A 125 9.67 7.40 5.14
N PRO A 126 8.97 6.95 6.19
CA PRO A 126 9.43 5.80 6.98
C PRO A 126 9.38 4.52 6.16
N THR A 127 10.28 3.59 6.45
CA THR A 127 10.38 2.34 5.70
C THR A 127 9.33 1.29 6.09
N HIS A 128 8.79 1.39 7.30
CA HIS A 128 7.98 0.36 7.97
C HIS A 128 6.50 0.73 8.14
N ALA A 129 6.05 1.82 7.52
CA ALA A 129 4.68 2.32 7.65
C ALA A 129 4.12 2.80 6.30
N SER A 130 2.81 3.01 6.28
CA SER A 130 2.07 3.52 5.13
C SER A 130 1.29 4.80 5.51
N GLY A 131 0.90 5.60 4.50
CA GLY A 131 0.13 6.83 4.67
C GLY A 131 0.88 8.01 5.30
N VAL A 132 2.21 7.93 5.41
CA VAL A 132 3.04 8.97 6.03
C VAL A 132 4.28 9.25 5.18
N GLY A 133 4.62 10.53 5.05
CA GLY A 133 5.80 10.99 4.33
C GLY A 133 5.73 12.48 4.01
N ARG A 134 6.70 12.96 3.24
CA ARG A 134 6.78 14.32 2.69
C ARG A 134 7.30 14.28 1.27
N PHE A 135 6.70 15.11 0.42
CA PHE A 135 7.20 15.40 -0.91
C PHE A 135 8.04 16.67 -0.86
N LEU A 136 9.20 16.64 -1.51
CA LEU A 136 10.15 17.74 -1.57
C LEU A 136 10.31 18.15 -3.02
N TYR A 137 9.86 19.37 -3.36
CA TYR A 137 10.02 19.94 -4.71
C TYR A 137 11.10 21.03 -4.72
N SER A 138 11.40 21.62 -3.56
CA SER A 138 12.31 22.76 -3.42
C SER A 138 13.02 22.78 -2.06
N ASP A 139 14.07 23.60 -1.94
CA ASP A 139 14.76 23.83 -0.67
C ASP A 139 13.84 24.36 0.44
N ALA A 140 12.74 25.04 0.07
CA ALA A 140 11.75 25.50 1.04
C ALA A 140 11.05 24.31 1.73
N ASP A 141 10.83 23.22 1.00
CA ASP A 141 10.24 22.00 1.55
C ASP A 141 11.22 21.29 2.49
N ILE A 142 12.52 21.26 2.14
CA ILE A 142 13.58 20.74 3.01
C ILE A 142 13.62 21.52 4.33
N ARG A 143 13.66 22.86 4.26
CA ARG A 143 13.65 23.71 5.47
C ARG A 143 12.44 23.46 6.35
N LYS A 144 11.26 23.25 5.75
CA LYS A 144 10.03 22.92 6.48
C LYS A 144 10.14 21.55 7.14
N LEU A 145 10.59 20.53 6.41
CA LEU A 145 10.80 19.17 6.94
C LEU A 145 11.76 19.18 8.13
N LEU A 146 12.89 19.90 8.03
CA LEU A 146 13.89 19.98 9.09
C LEU A 146 13.39 20.73 10.33
N LYS A 147 12.53 21.75 10.15
CA LYS A 147 11.88 22.44 11.26
C LYS A 147 10.88 21.53 12.00
N GLU A 148 10.15 20.69 11.26
CA GLU A 148 9.22 19.72 11.84
C GLU A 148 9.93 18.51 12.48
N ASN A 149 11.05 18.09 11.89
CA ASN A 149 11.82 16.86 12.16
C ASN A 149 10.94 15.68 12.64
N PRO A 150 10.17 15.04 11.73
CA PRO A 150 9.25 13.97 12.09
C PRO A 150 9.94 12.64 12.45
N SER A 151 11.27 12.58 12.51
CA SER A 151 12.04 11.33 12.65
C SER A 151 11.60 10.50 13.86
N SER A 152 11.50 11.11 15.04
CA SER A 152 11.08 10.42 16.26
C SER A 152 9.60 9.99 16.19
N GLN A 153 8.72 10.84 15.67
CA GLN A 153 7.30 10.53 15.49
C GLN A 153 7.10 9.34 14.54
N TRP A 154 7.80 9.33 13.40
CA TRP A 154 7.71 8.24 12.44
C TRP A 154 8.28 6.94 12.99
N ARG A 155 9.41 6.98 13.71
CA ARG A 155 9.95 5.80 14.40
C ARG A 155 9.10 5.32 15.59
N ALA A 156 8.17 6.14 16.09
CA ALA A 156 7.23 5.72 17.13
C ALA A 156 6.02 4.96 16.55
N ILE A 157 5.82 4.96 15.23
CA ILE A 157 4.69 4.27 14.59
C ILE A 157 4.88 2.75 14.77
N ASP A 158 3.87 2.13 15.38
CA ASP A 158 3.77 0.68 15.47
C ASP A 158 2.75 0.19 14.45
N HIS A 159 3.21 0.06 13.19
CA HIS A 159 2.34 -0.29 12.07
C HIS A 159 1.75 -1.69 12.22
N ALA A 160 2.57 -2.65 12.67
CA ALA A 160 2.17 -4.04 12.88
C ALA A 160 0.98 -4.15 13.84
N SER A 161 0.98 -3.43 14.95
CA SER A 161 -0.09 -3.55 15.94
C SER A 161 -1.41 -2.94 15.49
N TYR A 162 -1.41 -1.89 14.65
CA TYR A 162 -2.64 -1.18 14.27
C TYR A 162 -3.68 -2.10 13.61
N ASN A 163 -3.26 -3.02 12.75
CA ASN A 163 -4.14 -3.95 12.04
C ASN A 163 -3.80 -5.44 12.30
N ARG A 164 -2.80 -5.71 13.14
CA ARG A 164 -2.19 -7.04 13.36
C ARG A 164 -1.49 -7.59 12.11
N GLU A 165 -0.77 -6.72 11.42
CA GLU A 165 -0.04 -7.04 10.20
C GLU A 165 1.35 -7.54 10.56
N TRP A 166 1.45 -8.87 10.76
CA TRP A 166 2.62 -9.52 11.33
C TRP A 166 3.94 -9.22 10.60
N ALA A 167 3.94 -9.08 9.27
CA ALA A 167 5.20 -8.86 8.53
C ALA A 167 5.92 -7.55 8.94
N TYR A 168 5.18 -6.55 9.42
CA TYR A 168 5.78 -5.31 9.90
C TYR A 168 6.36 -5.43 11.32
N SER A 169 6.18 -6.58 11.98
CA SER A 169 6.71 -6.81 13.32
C SER A 169 8.24 -6.97 13.27
N GLY A 170 8.93 -6.34 14.21
CA GLY A 170 10.37 -6.47 14.34
C GLY A 170 11.21 -5.76 13.27
N LEU A 171 10.59 -4.98 12.37
CA LEU A 171 11.34 -4.18 11.41
C LEU A 171 12.17 -3.10 12.12
N GLU A 172 13.37 -2.86 11.60
CA GLU A 172 14.16 -1.69 11.97
C GLU A 172 13.45 -0.43 11.46
N ARG A 173 13.13 0.48 12.38
CA ARG A 173 12.36 1.69 12.07
C ARG A 173 13.29 2.76 11.50
N ARG A 174 13.39 2.77 10.18
CA ARG A 174 14.23 3.71 9.41
C ARG A 174 13.38 4.68 8.59
N ILE A 175 14.06 5.64 7.99
CA ILE A 175 13.56 6.65 7.07
C ILE A 175 14.34 6.48 5.77
N ILE A 176 13.64 6.61 4.65
CA ILE A 176 14.21 6.53 3.31
C ILE A 176 13.93 7.82 2.54
N ILE A 177 14.92 8.27 1.77
CA ILE A 177 14.80 9.34 0.78
C ILE A 177 14.97 8.73 -0.60
N GLU A 178 13.94 8.88 -1.43
CA GLU A 178 13.91 8.35 -2.80
C GLU A 178 13.74 9.47 -3.82
N THR A 179 14.20 9.24 -5.04
CA THR A 179 13.84 10.10 -6.18
C THR A 179 12.33 10.06 -6.38
N MET A 180 11.71 11.23 -6.51
CA MET A 180 10.29 11.32 -6.87
C MET A 180 10.13 11.01 -8.36
N LEU A 181 9.31 10.00 -8.67
CA LEU A 181 8.98 9.67 -10.04
C LEU A 181 7.97 10.67 -10.60
N LEU A 182 8.25 11.17 -11.80
CA LEU A 182 7.37 12.06 -12.53
C LEU A 182 7.11 11.52 -13.93
N ALA A 183 5.83 11.47 -14.32
CA ALA A 183 5.38 11.25 -15.69
C ALA A 183 4.68 12.53 -16.15
N ASP A 184 5.11 13.10 -17.27
CA ASP A 184 4.57 14.37 -17.82
C ASP A 184 4.55 15.52 -16.78
N GLY A 185 5.58 15.58 -15.94
CA GLY A 185 5.73 16.60 -14.89
C GLY A 185 4.82 16.43 -13.68
N ARG A 186 4.10 15.29 -13.56
CA ARG A 186 3.19 14.98 -12.46
C ARG A 186 3.55 13.66 -11.79
N VAL A 187 3.11 13.47 -10.55
CA VAL A 187 3.19 12.15 -9.91
C VAL A 187 2.34 11.17 -10.73
N PRO A 188 2.90 10.04 -11.19
CA PRO A 188 2.18 9.03 -11.96
C PRO A 188 1.04 8.41 -11.14
N TRP A 189 0.04 7.86 -11.82
CA TRP A 189 -0.98 7.02 -11.17
C TRP A 189 -0.36 5.78 -10.54
N ASP A 190 -0.94 5.31 -9.43
CA ASP A 190 -0.55 4.04 -8.82
C ASP A 190 -1.27 2.90 -9.55
N TYR A 191 -0.52 2.00 -10.17
CA TYR A 191 -1.06 0.76 -10.74
C TYR A 191 -0.83 -0.39 -9.77
N ARG A 192 -1.91 -0.94 -9.23
CA ARG A 192 -1.90 -1.97 -8.20
C ARG A 192 -2.29 -3.30 -8.78
N LEU A 193 -1.31 -4.16 -9.02
CA LEU A 193 -1.52 -5.45 -9.65
C LEU A 193 -1.75 -6.50 -8.55
N PHE A 194 -2.99 -6.97 -8.43
CA PHE A 194 -3.34 -8.03 -7.48
C PHE A 194 -2.95 -9.39 -8.06
N THR A 195 -2.00 -10.05 -7.41
CA THR A 195 -1.46 -11.35 -7.85
C THR A 195 -1.88 -12.47 -6.90
N PHE A 196 -2.35 -13.59 -7.47
CA PHE A 196 -2.74 -14.80 -6.74
C PHE A 196 -1.97 -15.98 -7.32
N GLY A 197 -1.24 -16.71 -6.48
CA GLY A 197 -0.38 -17.83 -6.92
C GLY A 197 0.59 -17.45 -8.04
N GLY A 198 1.21 -16.28 -7.94
CA GLY A 198 2.14 -15.75 -8.95
C GLY A 198 1.52 -15.24 -10.25
N LYS A 199 0.18 -15.12 -10.34
CA LYS A 199 -0.52 -14.63 -11.53
C LYS A 199 -1.34 -13.38 -11.28
N VAL A 200 -1.22 -12.39 -12.17
CA VAL A 200 -1.99 -11.16 -12.08
C VAL A 200 -3.45 -11.48 -12.38
N SER A 201 -4.35 -11.16 -11.44
CA SER A 201 -5.79 -11.32 -11.65
C SER A 201 -6.44 -10.07 -12.18
N HIS A 202 -6.05 -8.91 -11.66
CA HIS A 202 -6.62 -7.62 -12.02
C HIS A 202 -5.66 -6.49 -11.63
N ILE A 203 -5.96 -5.31 -12.15
CA ILE A 203 -5.19 -4.09 -11.96
C ILE A 203 -6.15 -3.03 -11.42
N GLU A 204 -5.95 -2.64 -10.18
CA GLU A 204 -6.57 -1.43 -9.61
C GLU A 204 -5.72 -0.22 -9.99
N ILE A 205 -6.35 0.91 -10.29
CA ILE A 205 -5.68 2.16 -10.62
C ILE A 205 -6.21 3.24 -9.69
N ASP A 206 -5.32 3.85 -8.91
CA ASP A 206 -5.64 5.04 -8.15
C ASP A 206 -5.32 6.28 -8.98
N ILE A 207 -6.37 7.05 -9.25
CA ILE A 207 -6.33 8.22 -10.11
C ILE A 207 -6.50 9.46 -9.24
N ARG A 208 -5.63 10.44 -9.46
CA ARG A 208 -5.75 11.77 -8.86
C ARG A 208 -6.01 12.76 -9.97
N GLU A 209 -7.23 13.31 -10.01
CA GLU A 209 -7.64 14.25 -11.05
C GLU A 209 -8.54 15.34 -10.43
N GLY A 210 -8.24 16.60 -10.75
CA GLY A 210 -9.03 17.74 -10.25
C GLY A 210 -9.06 17.88 -8.72
N GLY A 211 -8.02 17.44 -8.01
CA GLY A 211 -7.97 17.43 -6.55
C GLY A 211 -8.82 16.33 -5.90
N GLN A 212 -9.41 15.43 -6.69
CA GLN A 212 -10.18 14.27 -6.22
C GLN A 212 -9.42 12.97 -6.50
N GLY A 213 -9.64 11.98 -5.63
CA GLY A 213 -9.14 10.62 -5.81
C GLY A 213 -10.24 9.70 -6.32
N TYR A 214 -9.89 8.82 -7.26
CA TYR A 214 -10.77 7.80 -7.80
C TYR A 214 -10.06 6.44 -7.90
N SER A 215 -10.84 5.37 -7.92
CA SER A 215 -10.35 4.03 -8.22
C SER A 215 -11.12 3.42 -9.40
N CYS A 216 -10.46 2.50 -10.11
CA CYS A 216 -11.13 1.61 -11.06
C CYS A 216 -10.28 0.35 -11.28
N ASN A 217 -10.96 -0.75 -11.62
CA ASN A 217 -10.36 -2.06 -11.78
C ASN A 217 -10.40 -2.51 -13.24
N TYR A 218 -9.35 -3.18 -13.71
CA TYR A 218 -9.26 -3.74 -15.07
C TYR A 218 -8.71 -5.17 -15.07
N THR A 219 -9.10 -5.97 -16.06
CA THR A 219 -8.43 -7.24 -16.37
C THR A 219 -7.05 -7.01 -17.02
N THR A 220 -6.27 -8.09 -17.14
CA THR A 220 -4.98 -8.11 -17.86
C THR A 220 -5.09 -7.77 -19.35
N GLU A 221 -6.28 -7.95 -19.93
CA GLU A 221 -6.62 -7.57 -21.32
C GLU A 221 -7.21 -6.16 -21.42
N TRP A 222 -7.10 -5.37 -20.35
CA TRP A 222 -7.59 -4.00 -20.25
C TRP A 222 -9.11 -3.84 -20.39
N LYS A 223 -9.89 -4.77 -19.85
CA LYS A 223 -11.35 -4.66 -19.75
C LYS A 223 -11.75 -4.16 -18.36
N LYS A 224 -12.54 -3.08 -18.28
CA LYS A 224 -13.01 -2.51 -17.00
C LYS A 224 -13.84 -3.54 -16.24
N LEU A 225 -13.52 -3.73 -14.97
CA LEU A 225 -14.22 -4.62 -14.06
C LEU A 225 -15.26 -3.83 -13.26
N PRO A 226 -16.49 -4.36 -13.09
CA PRO A 226 -17.59 -3.64 -12.47
C PRO A 226 -17.56 -3.77 -10.94
N PHE A 227 -16.41 -3.51 -10.30
CA PHE A 227 -16.33 -3.45 -8.85
C PHE A 227 -15.33 -2.39 -8.35
N TYR A 228 -15.54 -1.94 -7.11
CA TYR A 228 -14.67 -1.01 -6.41
C TYR A 228 -14.83 -1.18 -4.89
N ASP A 229 -13.92 -0.56 -4.11
CA ASP A 229 -14.05 -0.43 -2.67
C ASP A 229 -14.72 0.92 -2.32
N PRO A 230 -16.02 0.93 -1.92
CA PRO A 230 -16.70 2.15 -1.53
C PRO A 230 -16.15 2.83 -0.27
N ASP A 231 -15.37 2.13 0.55
CA ASP A 231 -14.76 2.67 1.77
C ASP A 231 -13.41 3.35 1.49
N TYR A 232 -12.88 3.27 0.26
CA TYR A 232 -11.56 3.79 -0.12
C TYR A 232 -11.60 5.02 -1.03
N LEU A 233 -11.91 4.83 -2.31
CA LEU A 233 -11.95 5.89 -3.33
C LEU A 233 -13.19 5.74 -4.19
N GLY A 234 -13.78 6.88 -4.57
CA GLY A 234 -14.94 6.89 -5.47
C GLY A 234 -14.61 6.25 -6.83
N LEU A 235 -15.62 5.70 -7.51
CA LEU A 235 -15.43 5.10 -8.82
C LEU A 235 -15.03 6.17 -9.86
N TYR A 236 -13.99 5.88 -10.65
CA TYR A 236 -13.60 6.78 -11.74
C TYR A 236 -14.70 6.85 -12.82
N PRO A 237 -15.26 8.06 -13.09
CA PRO A 237 -16.36 8.21 -14.03
C PRO A 237 -15.94 8.04 -15.49
N GLY A 238 -14.64 8.22 -15.79
CA GLY A 238 -14.09 8.10 -17.13
C GLY A 238 -13.60 6.69 -17.50
N GLU A 239 -12.94 6.64 -18.65
CA GLU A 239 -12.17 5.49 -19.11
C GLU A 239 -10.68 5.78 -18.97
N VAL A 240 -9.92 4.77 -18.55
CA VAL A 240 -8.48 4.90 -18.38
C VAL A 240 -7.81 4.35 -19.63
N PRO A 241 -6.93 5.13 -20.30
CA PRO A 241 -6.22 4.63 -21.46
C PRO A 241 -5.31 3.47 -21.06
N ARG A 242 -5.20 2.49 -21.96
CA ARG A 242 -4.31 1.34 -21.78
C ARG A 242 -2.85 1.81 -21.65
N PRO A 243 -2.13 1.45 -20.58
CA PRO A 243 -0.72 1.78 -20.42
C PRO A 243 0.09 1.21 -21.57
N ALA A 244 1.02 2.01 -22.09
CA ALA A 244 1.92 1.59 -23.16
C ALA A 244 2.77 0.37 -22.76
N ARG A 245 3.07 0.24 -21.46
CA ARG A 245 3.92 -0.82 -20.88
C ARG A 245 3.14 -1.86 -20.08
N LEU A 246 1.84 -2.05 -20.36
CA LEU A 246 0.99 -2.99 -19.63
C LEU A 246 1.61 -4.40 -19.53
N GLU A 247 2.12 -4.94 -20.64
CA GLU A 247 2.73 -6.26 -20.66
C GLU A 247 3.99 -6.35 -19.78
N GLU A 248 4.77 -5.28 -19.72
CA GLU A 248 5.96 -5.21 -18.87
C GLU A 248 5.57 -5.17 -17.39
N MET A 249 4.56 -4.37 -17.04
CA MET A 249 4.01 -4.31 -15.69
C MET A 249 3.51 -5.68 -15.21
N ILE A 250 2.75 -6.38 -16.05
CA ILE A 250 2.26 -7.74 -15.76
C ILE A 250 3.43 -8.69 -15.53
N ARG A 251 4.42 -8.71 -16.44
CA ARG A 251 5.61 -9.57 -16.29
C ARG A 251 6.37 -9.30 -15.00
N ILE A 252 6.58 -8.03 -14.65
CA ILE A 252 7.26 -7.62 -13.41
C ILE A 252 6.49 -8.15 -12.19
N ALA A 253 5.18 -7.90 -12.14
CA ALA A 253 4.35 -8.34 -11.02
C ALA A 253 4.31 -9.86 -10.88
N GLU A 254 4.15 -10.61 -11.97
CA GLU A 254 4.18 -12.09 -11.94
C GLU A 254 5.55 -12.64 -11.53
N THR A 255 6.65 -12.02 -11.97
CA THR A 255 8.01 -12.43 -11.60
C THR A 255 8.28 -12.20 -10.11
N ILE A 256 7.84 -11.05 -9.58
CA ILE A 256 7.94 -10.76 -8.15
C ILE A 256 7.07 -11.72 -7.34
N ALA A 257 5.89 -12.10 -7.84
CA ALA A 257 4.93 -12.92 -7.10
C ALA A 257 5.10 -14.44 -7.27
N HIS A 258 6.07 -14.93 -8.04
CA HIS A 258 6.10 -16.33 -8.53
C HIS A 258 6.01 -17.42 -7.44
N ASP A 259 6.51 -17.15 -6.23
CA ASP A 259 6.51 -18.05 -5.07
C ASP A 259 5.63 -17.54 -3.92
N ILE A 260 4.71 -16.60 -4.21
CA ILE A 260 3.84 -15.94 -3.25
C ILE A 260 2.37 -16.29 -3.56
N ASP A 261 1.65 -16.75 -2.55
CA ASP A 261 0.25 -17.17 -2.66
C ASP A 261 -0.70 -15.99 -2.91
N PHE A 262 -0.42 -14.82 -2.34
CA PHE A 262 -1.05 -13.53 -2.68
C PHE A 262 -0.13 -12.35 -2.35
N VAL A 263 0.04 -11.43 -3.30
CA VAL A 263 0.65 -10.10 -3.08
C VAL A 263 0.06 -9.09 -4.05
N ARG A 264 -0.16 -7.86 -3.59
CA ARG A 264 -0.43 -6.72 -4.46
C ARG A 264 0.89 -6.02 -4.78
N VAL A 265 1.21 -5.93 -6.07
CA VAL A 265 2.43 -5.28 -6.57
C VAL A 265 2.06 -3.90 -7.09
N ASP A 266 2.52 -2.87 -6.40
CA ASP A 266 2.24 -1.48 -6.75
C ASP A 266 3.36 -0.99 -7.66
N LEU A 267 2.99 -0.53 -8.86
CA LEU A 267 3.88 -0.10 -9.91
C LEU A 267 3.58 1.35 -10.31
N TYR A 268 4.64 2.05 -10.67
CA TYR A 268 4.59 3.30 -11.40
C TYR A 268 5.04 3.05 -12.83
N ALA A 269 4.40 3.70 -13.79
CA ALA A 269 4.78 3.57 -15.20
C ALA A 269 4.68 4.89 -15.96
N SER A 270 5.51 5.02 -16.98
CA SER A 270 5.42 6.03 -18.05
C SER A 270 5.56 5.35 -19.42
N ALA A 271 5.67 6.15 -20.49
CA ALA A 271 6.05 5.62 -21.80
C ALA A 271 7.45 4.98 -21.82
N ASP A 272 8.35 5.38 -20.92
CA ASP A 272 9.77 5.03 -20.98
C ASP A 272 10.24 4.09 -19.87
N TRP A 273 9.52 4.00 -18.76
CA TRP A 273 9.97 3.26 -17.58
C TRP A 273 8.81 2.59 -16.83
N VAL A 274 9.16 1.56 -16.06
CA VAL A 274 8.30 0.94 -15.05
C VAL A 274 9.14 0.74 -13.78
N TYR A 275 8.64 1.22 -12.65
CA TYR A 275 9.27 1.06 -11.34
C TYR A 275 8.34 0.38 -10.36
N VAL A 276 8.91 -0.45 -9.49
CA VAL A 276 8.19 -1.05 -8.36
C VAL A 276 8.15 -0.08 -7.20
N GLY A 277 6.94 0.29 -6.78
CA GLY A 277 6.68 1.20 -5.67
C GLY A 277 6.62 0.48 -4.33
N GLU A 278 5.70 -0.48 -4.19
CA GLU A 278 5.43 -1.18 -2.94
C GLU A 278 4.97 -2.64 -3.18
N LEU A 279 5.29 -3.52 -2.24
CA LEU A 279 4.77 -4.89 -2.19
C LEU A 279 3.87 -5.02 -0.97
N THR A 280 2.57 -5.15 -1.22
CA THR A 280 1.54 -5.10 -0.17
C THR A 280 0.93 -6.48 0.06
N PHE A 281 1.16 -7.03 1.26
CA PHE A 281 0.62 -8.33 1.68
C PHE A 281 -0.69 -8.24 2.45
N TYR A 282 -1.07 -7.03 2.88
CA TYR A 282 -2.23 -6.74 3.71
C TYR A 282 -3.00 -5.50 3.20
N PRO A 283 -3.46 -5.47 1.93
CA PRO A 283 -4.23 -4.35 1.41
C PRO A 283 -5.46 -4.08 2.28
N GLY A 284 -5.70 -2.79 2.59
CA GLY A 284 -6.72 -2.32 3.52
C GLY A 284 -6.69 -2.96 4.92
N GLY A 285 -5.58 -3.60 5.32
CA GLY A 285 -5.52 -4.43 6.53
C GLY A 285 -6.49 -5.63 6.53
N GLY A 286 -7.05 -5.99 5.38
CA GLY A 286 -8.11 -7.00 5.24
C GLY A 286 -9.50 -6.56 5.65
N PHE A 287 -9.77 -5.25 5.67
CA PHE A 287 -11.06 -4.68 6.04
C PHE A 287 -11.81 -4.00 4.86
N GLU A 288 -11.30 -4.17 3.64
CA GLU A 288 -11.84 -3.60 2.40
C GLU A 288 -13.32 -3.95 2.20
N ALA A 289 -14.05 -3.06 1.52
CA ALA A 289 -15.35 -3.36 0.94
C ALA A 289 -15.22 -3.75 -0.52
N PHE A 290 -16.27 -4.39 -1.02
CA PHE A 290 -16.44 -4.66 -2.43
C PHE A 290 -17.89 -4.33 -2.79
N GLU A 291 -18.07 -3.55 -3.83
CA GLU A 291 -19.37 -3.30 -4.45
C GLU A 291 -19.27 -3.64 -5.94
N PRO A 292 -19.96 -4.69 -6.44
CA PRO A 292 -20.85 -5.59 -5.70
C PRO A 292 -20.13 -6.52 -4.69
N ALA A 293 -20.82 -6.86 -3.59
CA ALA A 293 -20.26 -7.66 -2.49
C ALA A 293 -19.78 -9.07 -2.87
N GLU A 294 -20.24 -9.63 -3.99
CA GLU A 294 -19.80 -10.94 -4.48
C GLU A 294 -18.32 -10.98 -4.87
N TYR A 295 -17.70 -9.83 -5.16
CA TYR A 295 -16.28 -9.76 -5.51
C TYR A 295 -15.36 -10.15 -4.34
N ASP A 296 -15.78 -9.96 -3.09
CA ASP A 296 -15.03 -10.47 -1.92
C ASP A 296 -14.88 -12.00 -2.01
N LEU A 297 -15.94 -12.72 -2.42
CA LEU A 297 -15.90 -14.17 -2.62
C LEU A 297 -15.11 -14.55 -3.87
N LEU A 298 -15.34 -13.88 -5.00
CA LEU A 298 -14.67 -14.20 -6.28
C LEU A 298 -13.15 -14.03 -6.18
N LEU A 299 -12.67 -12.98 -5.53
CA LEU A 299 -11.24 -12.78 -5.25
C LEU A 299 -10.74 -13.81 -4.24
N GLY A 300 -11.51 -14.07 -3.19
CA GLY A 300 -11.19 -15.11 -2.21
C GLY A 300 -10.97 -16.48 -2.86
N GLN A 301 -11.79 -16.89 -3.82
CA GLN A 301 -11.67 -18.18 -4.52
C GLN A 301 -10.39 -18.32 -5.36
N LYS A 302 -9.80 -17.21 -5.80
CA LYS A 302 -8.51 -17.23 -6.54
C LYS A 302 -7.33 -17.51 -5.62
N TRP A 303 -7.44 -17.20 -4.34
CA TRP A 303 -6.34 -17.29 -3.39
C TRP A 303 -6.31 -18.67 -2.70
N GLN A 304 -5.39 -19.53 -3.13
CA GLN A 304 -5.04 -20.71 -2.35
C GLN A 304 -4.04 -20.33 -1.26
N LEU A 305 -4.37 -20.51 0.02
CA LEU A 305 -3.47 -20.14 1.13
C LEU A 305 -2.19 -20.98 1.07
N GLY A 306 -1.03 -20.31 1.18
CA GLY A 306 0.29 -20.93 1.21
C GLY A 306 0.74 -21.44 2.59
N PHE A 307 -0.18 -21.53 3.56
CA PHE A 307 0.08 -21.92 4.94
C PHE A 307 -1.10 -22.68 5.53
N ASP A 308 -0.83 -23.49 6.56
CA ASP A 308 -1.85 -24.29 7.23
C ASP A 308 -2.60 -23.50 8.30
N LEU A 309 -3.91 -23.75 8.40
CA LEU A 309 -4.72 -23.28 9.52
C LEU A 309 -4.60 -24.27 10.69
N PRO A 310 -4.61 -23.78 11.94
CA PRO A 310 -4.59 -24.67 13.10
C PRO A 310 -5.77 -25.66 13.05
N ALA A 311 -5.49 -26.92 13.40
CA ALA A 311 -6.50 -27.98 13.44
C ALA A 311 -7.69 -27.57 14.33
N ARG A 312 -8.88 -28.03 13.95
CA ARG A 312 -10.09 -27.80 14.76
C ARG A 312 -9.86 -28.46 16.14
N PRO A 313 -10.06 -27.74 17.26
CA PRO A 313 -10.14 -28.39 18.56
C PRO A 313 -11.33 -29.36 18.62
#